data_AF-A0A2S3V415-F1
#
_entry.id   AF-A0A2S3V415-F1
#
_cell.length_a   1.000
_cell.length_b   1.000
_cell.length_c   1.000
_cell.angle_alpha   90.00
_cell.angle_beta   90.00
_cell.angle_gamma   90.00
#
_symmetry.space_group_name_H-M   'P 1'
#
loop_
_entity.id
_entity.type
_entity.pdbx_description
1 polymer ?
#
loop_
_entity_poly.entity_id
_entity_poly.type
_entity_poly.pdbx_seq_one_letter_code
_entity_poly.pdbx_strand_id
1 'polypeptide(L)'
;MLRTSVALVKKSAVLAILAGLAACQAADGTSQAPDIALVNSVMKGLGAVDPKEKPIDYKPRAPLAMPSEMATLPSPETNVAGVNSAEWPKQRENPQLTEIQEVFASSGKSGSMNSEPLTPEQMRGFKITGVTGQPRDVLADRRDGDITEGSKLTRAEQSAEWERLQKLKAQQAGIDQNGIASRKFLTEPPTDYSTPSPDAPMPEVVKKSKRAGNRDIYDSKPLHPRCLEGETEYCN
;
A
#
# COMPACT_ATOMS: atom_id res chain seq x y z
N MET A 1 5.25 -1.31 -73.45
CA MET A 1 6.34 -2.11 -72.85
C MET A 1 6.44 -2.03 -71.31
N LEU A 2 5.64 -1.20 -70.62
CA LEU A 2 5.71 -1.09 -69.14
C LEU A 2 4.97 -2.17 -68.34
N ARG A 3 4.08 -2.96 -68.95
CA ARG A 3 3.28 -3.98 -68.22
C ARG A 3 4.03 -5.30 -68.01
N THR A 4 4.97 -5.63 -68.89
CA THR A 4 5.76 -6.88 -68.84
C THR A 4 6.91 -6.80 -67.84
N SER A 5 7.48 -5.62 -67.62
CA SER A 5 8.53 -5.38 -66.62
C SER A 5 8.02 -5.50 -65.18
N VAL A 6 6.79 -5.04 -64.90
CA VAL A 6 6.18 -5.17 -63.57
C VAL A 6 5.87 -6.62 -63.22
N ALA A 7 5.47 -7.44 -64.19
CA ALA A 7 5.22 -8.87 -63.98
C ALA A 7 6.51 -9.65 -63.68
N LEU A 8 7.63 -9.27 -64.29
CA LEU A 8 8.94 -9.86 -64.07
C LEU A 8 9.49 -9.54 -62.67
N VAL A 9 9.31 -8.29 -62.20
CA VAL A 9 9.70 -7.87 -60.84
C VAL A 9 8.86 -8.56 -59.77
N LYS A 10 7.56 -8.76 -60.01
CA LYS A 10 6.70 -9.50 -59.07
C LYS A 10 7.09 -10.98 -58.98
N LYS A 11 7.44 -11.60 -60.11
CA LYS A 11 7.87 -13.01 -60.13
C LYS A 11 9.26 -13.21 -59.52
N SER A 12 10.19 -12.26 -59.71
CA SER A 12 11.50 -12.31 -59.05
C SER A 12 11.41 -12.08 -57.54
N ALA A 13 10.51 -11.19 -57.08
CA ALA A 13 10.28 -10.98 -55.66
C ALA A 13 9.70 -12.23 -54.98
N VAL A 14 8.76 -12.93 -55.62
CA VAL A 14 8.21 -14.19 -55.10
C VAL A 14 9.27 -15.30 -55.03
N LEU A 15 10.16 -15.37 -56.03
CA LEU A 15 11.24 -16.36 -56.04
C LEU A 15 12.32 -16.07 -54.99
N ALA A 16 12.60 -14.79 -54.71
CA ALA A 16 13.49 -14.37 -53.63
C ALA A 16 12.92 -14.68 -52.24
N ILE A 17 11.60 -14.53 -52.05
CA ILE A 17 10.92 -14.89 -50.80
C ILE A 17 10.93 -16.40 -50.60
N LEU A 18 10.66 -17.19 -51.65
CA LEU A 18 10.70 -18.66 -51.58
C LEU A 18 12.12 -19.20 -51.34
N ALA A 19 13.16 -18.56 -51.90
CA ALA A 19 14.55 -18.90 -51.61
C ALA A 19 14.95 -18.54 -50.16
N GLY A 20 14.36 -17.48 -49.58
CA GLY A 20 14.57 -17.11 -48.18
C GLY A 20 13.95 -18.09 -47.16
N LEU A 21 12.82 -18.71 -47.48
CA LEU A 21 12.21 -19.73 -46.62
C LEU A 21 12.92 -21.09 -46.68
N ALA A 22 13.55 -21.43 -47.80
CA ALA A 22 14.33 -22.67 -47.93
C ALA A 22 15.68 -22.64 -47.18
N ALA A 23 16.13 -21.47 -46.74
CA ALA A 23 17.35 -21.31 -45.93
C ALA A 23 17.13 -21.58 -44.43
N CYS A 24 15.91 -21.93 -44.00
CA CYS A 24 15.60 -22.27 -42.60
C CYS A 24 15.68 -23.78 -42.32
N GLN A 25 16.52 -24.52 -43.06
CA GLN A 25 16.99 -25.82 -42.62
C GLN A 25 18.26 -25.55 -41.83
N ALA A 26 18.19 -25.74 -40.51
CA ALA A 26 19.28 -25.58 -39.55
C ALA A 26 20.60 -26.10 -40.13
N ALA A 27 21.48 -25.19 -40.56
CA ALA A 27 22.80 -25.53 -41.08
C ALA A 27 23.79 -25.88 -39.96
N ASP A 28 23.42 -25.67 -38.70
CA ASP A 28 24.27 -25.98 -37.57
C ASP A 28 23.62 -27.10 -36.76
N GLY A 29 24.21 -28.29 -36.85
CA GLY A 29 23.86 -29.51 -36.11
C GLY A 29 24.00 -29.35 -34.59
N THR A 30 23.21 -28.45 -34.01
CA THR A 30 23.18 -28.11 -32.60
C THR A 30 22.02 -28.85 -31.96
N SER A 31 22.29 -29.53 -30.85
CA SER A 31 21.32 -30.25 -30.01
C SER A 31 20.39 -29.31 -29.22
N GLN A 32 20.18 -28.08 -29.68
CA GLN A 32 19.42 -27.05 -28.99
C GLN A 32 18.02 -26.91 -29.58
N ALA A 33 17.04 -26.61 -28.73
CA ALA A 33 15.67 -26.36 -29.17
C ALA A 33 15.65 -25.15 -30.15
N PRO A 34 14.78 -25.17 -31.18
CA PRO A 34 14.78 -24.17 -32.26
C PRO A 34 14.58 -22.73 -31.76
N ASP A 35 13.82 -22.55 -30.68
CA ASP A 35 13.57 -21.22 -30.07
C ASP A 35 14.85 -20.64 -29.44
N ILE A 36 15.67 -21.49 -28.82
CA ILE A 36 16.93 -21.08 -28.19
C ILE A 36 17.97 -20.71 -29.26
N ALA A 37 17.96 -21.41 -30.39
CA ALA A 37 18.84 -21.11 -31.52
C ALA A 37 18.48 -19.76 -32.18
N LEU A 38 17.18 -19.44 -32.29
CA LEU A 38 16.73 -18.16 -32.83
C LEU A 38 17.14 -16.99 -31.93
N VAL A 39 16.90 -17.09 -30.62
CA VAL A 39 17.27 -16.03 -29.66
C VAL A 39 18.80 -15.84 -29.63
N ASN A 40 19.57 -16.93 -29.62
CA ASN A 40 21.03 -16.84 -29.63
C ASN A 40 21.58 -16.24 -30.93
N SER A 41 20.97 -16.50 -32.09
CA SER A 41 21.41 -15.90 -33.36
C SER A 41 21.15 -14.38 -33.41
N VAL A 42 20.00 -13.93 -32.90
CA VAL A 42 19.69 -12.49 -32.74
C VAL A 42 20.64 -11.82 -31.75
N MET A 43 20.90 -12.46 -30.60
CA MET A 43 21.79 -11.91 -29.57
C MET A 43 23.26 -11.90 -29.99
N LYS A 44 23.72 -12.89 -30.77
CA LYS A 44 25.04 -12.86 -31.42
C LYS A 44 25.15 -11.74 -32.46
N GLY A 45 24.09 -11.50 -33.24
CA GLY A 45 24.04 -10.39 -34.22
C GLY A 45 24.08 -8.99 -33.59
N LEU A 46 23.56 -8.86 -32.36
CA LEU A 46 23.63 -7.64 -31.54
C LEU A 46 24.92 -7.51 -30.72
N GLY A 47 25.84 -8.48 -30.82
CA GLY A 47 27.10 -8.50 -30.07
C GLY A 47 26.94 -8.78 -28.57
N ALA A 48 25.78 -9.26 -28.13
CA ALA A 48 25.49 -9.56 -26.73
C ALA A 48 26.05 -10.91 -26.27
N VAL A 49 26.44 -11.80 -27.20
CA VAL A 49 26.98 -13.14 -26.93
C VAL A 49 28.19 -13.38 -27.83
N ASP A 50 29.31 -13.84 -27.26
CA ASP A 50 30.54 -14.11 -28.02
C ASP A 50 30.35 -15.36 -28.92
N PRO A 51 30.51 -15.24 -30.26
CA PRO A 51 30.36 -16.38 -31.17
C PRO A 51 31.41 -17.49 -30.95
N LYS A 52 32.49 -17.23 -30.20
CA LYS A 52 33.55 -18.21 -29.87
C LYS A 52 33.47 -18.72 -28.44
N GLU A 53 32.39 -18.44 -27.72
CA GLU A 53 32.20 -18.90 -26.35
C GLU A 53 32.20 -20.44 -26.30
N LYS A 54 33.13 -21.00 -25.53
CA LYS A 54 33.22 -22.45 -25.34
C LYS A 54 32.06 -22.90 -24.46
N PRO A 55 31.37 -24.01 -24.79
CA PRO A 55 30.34 -24.55 -23.92
C PRO A 55 30.93 -24.82 -22.53
N ILE A 56 30.25 -24.36 -21.50
CA ILE A 56 30.68 -24.53 -20.11
C ILE A 56 30.58 -26.02 -19.76
N ASP A 57 31.72 -26.64 -19.49
CA ASP A 57 31.78 -28.00 -18.97
C ASP A 57 31.37 -27.98 -17.50
N TYR A 58 30.07 -28.18 -17.26
CA TYR A 58 29.51 -28.29 -15.92
C TYR A 58 29.93 -29.62 -15.31
N LYS A 59 31.05 -29.61 -14.60
CA LYS A 59 31.39 -30.73 -13.72
C LYS A 59 30.36 -30.80 -12.59
N PRO A 60 29.80 -31.98 -12.30
CA PRO A 60 28.95 -32.14 -11.13
C PRO A 60 29.75 -31.70 -9.91
N ARG A 61 29.08 -31.02 -8.97
CA ARG A 61 29.70 -30.64 -7.70
C ARG A 61 30.21 -31.91 -7.02
N ALA A 62 31.34 -31.80 -6.32
CA ALA A 62 31.85 -32.91 -5.53
C ALA A 62 30.72 -33.45 -4.63
N PRO A 63 30.60 -34.78 -4.47
CA PRO A 63 29.58 -35.36 -3.61
C PRO A 63 29.69 -34.79 -2.20
N LEU A 64 28.55 -34.62 -1.54
CA LEU A 64 28.49 -34.16 -0.16
C LEU A 64 29.38 -35.08 0.69
N ALA A 65 30.29 -34.51 1.47
CA ALA A 65 31.18 -35.26 2.33
C ALA A 65 30.35 -35.93 3.43
N MET A 66 29.97 -37.19 3.21
CA MET A 66 29.30 -38.00 4.22
C MET A 66 30.35 -38.69 5.09
N PRO A 67 30.17 -38.75 6.42
CA PRO A 67 31.03 -39.52 7.29
C PRO A 67 30.99 -41.01 6.90
N SER A 68 32.12 -41.71 7.08
CA SER A 68 32.26 -43.13 6.71
C SER A 68 31.31 -44.06 7.49
N GLU A 69 30.85 -43.61 8.66
CA GLU A 69 29.92 -44.35 9.51
C GLU A 69 28.66 -43.52 9.73
N MET A 70 27.56 -43.92 9.09
CA MET A 70 26.23 -43.32 9.27
C MET A 70 25.55 -43.76 10.58
N ALA A 71 26.09 -44.80 11.24
CA ALA A 71 25.51 -45.42 12.44
C ALA A 71 25.90 -44.70 13.75
N THR A 72 26.90 -43.83 13.72
CA THR A 72 27.39 -43.04 14.87
C THR A 72 26.92 -41.60 14.82
N LEU A 73 25.89 -41.31 14.02
CA LEU A 73 25.24 -40.01 14.05
C LEU A 73 24.46 -39.88 15.36
N PRO A 74 24.65 -38.80 16.14
CA PRO A 74 23.79 -38.55 17.28
C PRO A 74 22.34 -38.46 16.78
N SER A 75 21.42 -39.09 17.52
CA SER A 75 19.99 -38.99 17.22
C SER A 75 19.58 -37.51 17.13
N PRO A 76 18.72 -37.12 16.17
CA PRO A 76 18.28 -35.74 16.06
C PRO A 76 17.67 -35.27 17.38
N GLU A 77 18.09 -34.09 17.83
CA GLU A 77 17.61 -33.49 19.07
C GLU A 77 16.10 -33.25 18.96
N THR A 78 15.33 -33.89 19.84
CA THR A 78 13.87 -33.72 19.92
C THR A 78 13.49 -32.50 20.77
N ASN A 79 14.41 -31.95 21.55
CA ASN A 79 14.26 -30.71 22.30
C ASN A 79 14.68 -29.51 21.44
N VAL A 80 13.87 -29.20 20.42
CA VAL A 80 14.05 -27.95 19.67
C VAL A 80 13.56 -26.81 20.55
N ALA A 81 14.46 -25.89 20.93
CA ALA A 81 14.08 -24.71 21.70
C ALA A 81 12.91 -23.96 20.99
N GLY A 82 11.75 -23.92 21.66
CA GLY A 82 10.55 -23.24 21.17
C GLY A 82 9.38 -24.14 20.71
N VAL A 83 9.61 -25.43 20.46
CA VAL A 83 8.52 -26.38 20.14
C VAL A 83 8.07 -27.03 21.46
N ASN A 84 7.02 -26.49 22.09
CA ASN A 84 6.46 -26.89 23.39
C ASN A 84 7.09 -26.26 24.66
N SER A 85 7.91 -25.21 24.55
CA SER A 85 8.36 -24.49 25.75
C SER A 85 7.18 -23.78 26.42
N ALA A 86 7.06 -23.92 27.74
CA ALA A 86 5.99 -23.31 28.53
C ALA A 86 6.04 -21.77 28.49
N GLU A 87 7.23 -21.23 28.24
CA GLU A 87 7.54 -19.81 28.14
C GLU A 87 7.20 -19.21 26.77
N TRP A 88 6.90 -20.04 25.75
CA TRP A 88 6.47 -19.50 24.46
C TRP A 88 5.03 -19.01 24.57
N PRO A 89 4.72 -17.77 24.13
CA PRO A 89 3.35 -17.29 24.12
C PRO A 89 2.52 -18.20 23.22
N LYS A 90 1.60 -18.95 23.82
CA LYS A 90 0.58 -19.69 23.08
C LYS A 90 -0.20 -18.66 22.25
N GLN A 91 -0.41 -18.94 20.97
CA GLN A 91 -1.39 -18.17 20.22
C GLN A 91 -2.70 -18.28 21.00
N ARG A 92 -3.20 -17.15 21.49
CA ARG A 92 -4.55 -17.09 22.03
C ARG A 92 -5.45 -17.31 20.84
N GLU A 93 -5.88 -18.55 20.64
CA GLU A 93 -6.84 -18.85 19.59
C GLU A 93 -8.02 -17.90 19.80
N ASN A 94 -8.29 -17.09 18.79
CA ASN A 94 -9.39 -16.17 18.87
C ASN A 94 -10.65 -17.02 18.73
N PRO A 95 -11.48 -17.17 19.78
CA PRO A 95 -12.64 -18.05 19.74
C PRO A 95 -13.63 -17.66 18.64
N GLN A 96 -13.63 -16.38 18.24
CA GLN A 96 -14.44 -15.91 17.13
C GLN A 96 -13.90 -16.43 15.79
N LEU A 97 -12.57 -16.52 15.63
CA LEU A 97 -11.99 -17.06 14.40
C LEU A 97 -12.24 -18.56 14.27
N THR A 98 -12.18 -19.31 15.36
CA THR A 98 -12.48 -20.75 15.35
C THR A 98 -13.96 -20.99 15.04
N GLU A 99 -14.87 -20.23 15.66
CA GLU A 99 -16.31 -20.30 15.37
C GLU A 99 -16.61 -19.95 13.90
N ILE A 100 -15.98 -18.91 13.35
CA ILE A 100 -16.10 -18.56 11.93
C ILE A 100 -15.54 -19.69 11.05
N GLN A 101 -14.38 -20.26 11.39
CA GLN A 101 -13.82 -21.35 10.61
C GLN A 101 -14.73 -22.58 10.59
N GLU A 102 -15.35 -22.93 11.71
CA GLU A 102 -16.32 -24.03 11.81
C GLU A 102 -17.56 -23.78 10.96
N VAL A 103 -18.13 -22.56 11.04
CA VAL A 103 -19.29 -22.16 10.24
C VAL A 103 -18.98 -22.24 8.74
N PHE A 104 -17.77 -21.90 8.30
CA PHE A 104 -17.38 -21.90 6.89
C PHE A 104 -16.59 -23.15 6.45
N ALA A 105 -16.39 -24.15 7.32
CA ALA A 105 -15.60 -25.34 7.03
C ALA A 105 -16.18 -26.18 5.88
N SER A 106 -17.50 -26.20 5.74
CA SER A 106 -18.23 -26.91 4.68
C SER A 106 -18.36 -26.10 3.39
N SER A 107 -18.31 -24.77 3.48
CA SER A 107 -18.51 -23.88 2.34
C SER A 107 -17.20 -23.60 1.62
N GLY A 108 -16.95 -24.34 0.53
CA GLY A 108 -16.10 -23.87 -0.56
C GLY A 108 -14.62 -23.73 -0.23
N LYS A 109 -13.92 -24.85 -0.06
CA LYS A 109 -12.47 -24.88 -0.30
C LYS A 109 -12.23 -24.52 -1.78
N SER A 110 -11.44 -23.47 -2.05
CA SER A 110 -11.10 -23.05 -3.42
C SER A 110 -10.66 -24.27 -4.25
N GLY A 111 -11.43 -24.62 -5.27
CA GLY A 111 -11.21 -25.80 -6.13
C GLY A 111 -12.00 -27.07 -5.80
N SER A 112 -12.90 -27.07 -4.82
CA SER A 112 -13.74 -28.24 -4.47
C SER A 112 -15.09 -28.22 -5.20
N MET A 113 -15.48 -29.36 -5.80
CA MET A 113 -16.78 -29.57 -6.48
C MET A 113 -18.00 -29.63 -5.55
N ASN A 114 -17.81 -29.56 -4.23
CA ASN A 114 -18.91 -29.49 -3.27
C ASN A 114 -19.26 -28.02 -2.99
N SER A 115 -19.95 -27.40 -3.94
CA SER A 115 -20.59 -26.09 -3.76
C SER A 115 -21.96 -26.30 -3.13
N GLU A 116 -22.00 -26.70 -1.86
CA GLU A 116 -23.26 -26.63 -1.13
C GLU A 116 -23.67 -25.15 -1.06
N PRO A 117 -24.94 -24.80 -1.39
CA PRO A 117 -25.37 -23.41 -1.34
C PRO A 117 -25.15 -22.87 0.07
N LEU A 118 -24.64 -21.64 0.16
CA LEU A 118 -24.37 -21.01 1.44
C LEU A 118 -25.67 -20.98 2.28
N THR A 119 -25.56 -21.38 3.54
CA THR A 119 -26.65 -21.27 4.49
C THR A 119 -27.00 -19.79 4.73
N PRO A 120 -28.24 -19.48 5.16
CA PRO A 120 -28.63 -18.10 5.45
C PRO A 120 -27.71 -17.40 6.47
N GLU A 121 -27.09 -18.16 7.38
CA GLU A 121 -26.13 -17.62 8.36
C GLU A 121 -24.78 -17.29 7.72
N GLN A 122 -24.26 -18.17 6.86
CA GLN A 122 -23.04 -17.90 6.08
C GLN A 122 -23.23 -16.71 5.11
N MET A 123 -24.42 -16.57 4.49
CA MET A 123 -24.72 -15.45 3.59
C MET A 123 -24.79 -14.08 4.28
N ARG A 124 -25.15 -14.04 5.58
CA ARG A 124 -25.10 -12.78 6.35
C ARG A 124 -23.67 -12.28 6.54
N GLY A 125 -22.68 -13.18 6.43
CA GLY A 125 -21.27 -12.89 6.66
C GLY A 125 -20.96 -12.57 8.12
N PHE A 126 -19.67 -12.45 8.43
CA PHE A 126 -19.21 -11.99 9.74
C PHE A 126 -18.73 -10.55 9.65
N LYS A 127 -18.99 -9.77 10.70
CA LYS A 127 -18.48 -8.40 10.81
C LYS A 127 -17.06 -8.46 11.36
N ILE A 128 -16.07 -8.17 10.51
CA ILE A 128 -14.70 -7.95 10.97
C ILE A 128 -14.68 -6.61 11.71
N THR A 129 -14.79 -6.62 13.03
CA THR A 129 -14.40 -5.47 13.84
C THR A 129 -12.87 -5.39 13.76
N GLY A 130 -12.32 -4.26 13.31
CA GLY A 130 -10.88 -4.11 13.08
C GLY A 130 -10.03 -4.30 14.34
N VAL A 131 -8.70 -4.14 14.19
CA VAL A 131 -7.66 -4.32 15.23
C VAL A 131 -7.95 -3.59 16.56
N THR A 132 -8.83 -2.58 16.56
CA THR A 132 -9.20 -1.78 17.74
C THR A 132 -10.54 -2.17 18.38
N GLY A 133 -11.25 -3.19 17.87
CA GLY A 133 -12.53 -3.65 18.42
C GLY A 133 -13.70 -2.66 18.26
N GLN A 134 -13.51 -1.57 17.51
CA GLN A 134 -14.58 -0.59 17.27
C GLN A 134 -15.49 -1.06 16.12
N PRO A 135 -16.81 -0.84 16.23
CA PRO A 135 -17.71 -1.10 15.11
C PRO A 135 -17.32 -0.21 13.93
N ARG A 136 -17.14 -0.84 12.76
CA ARG A 136 -16.85 -0.12 11.51
C ARG A 136 -18.07 0.72 11.11
N ASP A 137 -17.91 2.04 11.05
CA ASP A 137 -18.93 2.94 10.53
C ASP A 137 -18.84 3.00 9.00
N VAL A 138 -19.68 2.20 8.34
CA VAL A 138 -19.71 2.10 6.87
C VAL A 138 -20.14 3.44 6.22
N LEU A 139 -20.90 4.27 6.92
CA LEU A 139 -21.34 5.56 6.38
C LEU A 139 -20.19 6.57 6.43
N ALA A 140 -19.45 6.61 7.54
CA ALA A 140 -18.25 7.43 7.65
C ALA A 140 -17.19 7.00 6.63
N ASP A 141 -16.91 5.71 6.50
CA ASP A 141 -15.94 5.18 5.52
C ASP A 141 -16.32 5.55 4.08
N ARG A 142 -17.61 5.45 3.73
CA ARG A 142 -18.08 5.86 2.40
C ARG A 142 -17.88 7.34 2.18
N ARG A 143 -18.21 8.17 3.19
CA ARG A 143 -18.04 9.62 3.10
C ARG A 143 -16.57 9.99 2.94
N ASP A 144 -15.67 9.33 3.65
CA ASP A 144 -14.21 9.51 3.51
C ASP A 144 -13.71 9.11 2.12
N GLY A 145 -14.25 8.02 1.56
CA GLY A 145 -14.03 7.62 0.17
C GLY A 145 -14.43 8.71 -0.83
N ASP A 146 -15.66 9.22 -0.70
CA ASP A 146 -16.16 10.30 -1.56
C ASP A 146 -15.28 11.55 -1.47
N ILE A 147 -14.81 11.92 -0.26
CA ILE A 147 -13.91 13.07 -0.05
C ILE A 147 -12.56 12.83 -0.74
N THR A 148 -12.01 11.62 -0.61
CA THR A 148 -10.73 11.22 -1.24
C THR A 148 -10.82 11.23 -2.77
N GLU A 149 -11.98 10.86 -3.33
CA GLU A 149 -12.27 10.90 -4.76
C GLU A 149 -12.55 12.32 -5.29
N GLY A 150 -12.59 13.33 -4.42
CA GLY A 150 -12.68 14.75 -4.79
C GLY A 150 -14.04 15.40 -4.52
N SER A 151 -14.91 14.78 -3.72
CA SER A 151 -16.14 15.44 -3.26
C SER A 151 -15.82 16.64 -2.36
N LYS A 152 -16.74 17.62 -2.33
CA LYS A 152 -16.59 18.83 -1.52
C LYS A 152 -16.98 18.54 -0.06
N LEU A 153 -16.15 19.01 0.88
CA LEU A 153 -16.46 18.98 2.31
C LEU A 153 -17.62 19.94 2.63
N THR A 154 -18.56 19.50 3.46
CA THR A 154 -19.60 20.36 4.02
C THR A 154 -19.00 21.39 4.99
N ARG A 155 -19.75 22.44 5.32
CA ARG A 155 -19.26 23.47 6.27
C ARG A 155 -18.95 22.89 7.65
N ALA A 156 -19.77 21.94 8.11
CA ALA A 156 -19.56 21.26 9.39
C ALA A 156 -18.27 20.43 9.37
N GLU A 157 -18.06 19.62 8.32
CA GLU A 157 -16.83 18.83 8.13
C GLU A 157 -15.60 19.72 8.02
N GLN A 158 -15.66 20.84 7.27
CA GLN A 158 -14.56 21.80 7.19
C GLN A 158 -14.20 22.40 8.56
N SER A 159 -15.21 22.74 9.37
CA SER A 159 -14.98 23.28 10.71
C SER A 159 -14.36 22.25 11.65
N ALA A 160 -14.80 20.99 11.58
CA ALA A 160 -14.26 19.89 12.38
C ALA A 160 -12.82 19.56 11.98
N GLU A 161 -12.52 19.50 10.68
CA GLU A 161 -11.15 19.29 10.19
C GLU A 161 -10.24 20.46 10.57
N TRP A 162 -10.74 21.70 10.47
CA TRP A 162 -9.98 22.86 10.92
C TRP A 162 -9.65 22.79 12.41
N GLU A 163 -10.60 22.40 13.26
CA GLU A 163 -10.37 22.23 14.70
C GLU A 163 -9.36 21.11 14.98
N ARG A 164 -9.47 19.98 14.27
CA ARG A 164 -8.51 18.87 14.36
C ARG A 164 -7.10 19.32 13.96
N LEU A 165 -6.96 20.07 12.87
CA LEU A 165 -5.70 20.64 12.43
C LEU A 165 -5.13 21.64 13.44
N GLN A 166 -5.96 22.49 14.07
CA GLN A 166 -5.48 23.38 15.14
C GLN A 166 -4.97 22.60 16.35
N LYS A 167 -5.66 21.53 16.75
CA LYS A 167 -5.23 20.64 17.84
C LYS A 167 -3.90 19.97 17.52
N LEU A 168 -3.76 19.40 16.32
CA LEU A 168 -2.50 18.79 15.86
C LEU A 168 -1.37 19.82 15.79
N LYS A 169 -1.66 21.05 15.32
CA LYS A 169 -0.69 22.14 15.29
C LYS A 169 -0.27 22.57 16.70
N ALA A 170 -1.19 22.64 17.65
CA ALA A 170 -0.87 22.95 19.05
C ALA A 170 0.02 21.86 19.68
N GLN A 171 -0.31 20.58 19.43
CA GLN A 171 0.52 19.45 19.85
C GLN A 171 1.91 19.49 19.21
N GLN A 172 2.00 19.74 17.90
CA GLN A 172 3.27 19.85 17.18
C GLN A 172 4.09 21.06 17.60
N ALA A 173 3.43 22.16 17.97
CA ALA A 173 4.09 23.34 18.51
C ALA A 173 4.63 23.07 19.93
N GLY A 174 4.12 22.05 20.63
CA GLY A 174 4.47 21.78 22.02
C GLY A 174 4.15 22.98 22.87
N ILE A 175 3.00 23.59 22.64
CA ILE A 175 2.51 24.72 23.42
C ILE A 175 1.25 24.20 24.09
N ASP A 176 1.27 24.13 25.42
CA ASP A 176 0.10 23.78 26.20
C ASP A 176 -0.97 24.89 26.12
N GLN A 177 -2.20 24.61 26.51
CA GLN A 177 -3.33 25.56 26.44
C GLN A 177 -3.06 26.88 27.18
N ASN A 178 -2.10 26.88 28.10
CA ASN A 178 -1.64 28.03 28.88
C ASN A 178 -0.55 28.87 28.18
N GLY A 179 -0.14 28.51 26.96
CA GLY A 179 0.92 29.21 26.23
C GLY A 179 2.34 28.83 26.66
N ILE A 180 2.49 27.82 27.52
CA ILE A 180 3.78 27.33 28.03
C ILE A 180 4.30 26.22 27.13
N ALA A 181 5.61 26.22 26.85
CA ALA A 181 6.25 25.16 26.06
C ALA A 181 6.21 23.81 26.81
N SER A 182 5.53 22.81 26.24
CA SER A 182 5.51 21.43 26.69
C SER A 182 6.61 20.60 26.03
N ARG A 183 7.19 19.67 26.79
CA ARG A 183 8.26 18.77 26.34
C ARG A 183 7.74 17.85 25.21
N LYS A 184 8.45 17.81 24.09
CA LYS A 184 8.18 16.92 22.93
C LYS A 184 9.05 15.68 22.93
N PHE A 185 10.32 15.81 23.30
CA PHE A 185 11.30 14.74 23.23
C PHE A 185 11.98 14.46 24.56
N LEU A 186 12.51 13.25 24.72
CA LEU A 186 13.20 12.86 25.94
C LEU A 186 14.53 13.62 26.16
N THR A 187 15.09 14.19 25.10
CA THR A 187 16.31 15.00 25.09
C THR A 187 16.09 16.45 25.51
N GLU A 188 14.85 16.94 25.49
CA GLU A 188 14.50 18.28 25.96
C GLU A 188 14.42 18.33 27.50
N PRO A 189 14.77 19.47 28.12
CA PRO A 189 14.69 19.61 29.57
C PRO A 189 13.24 19.45 30.06
N PRO A 190 13.03 19.03 31.33
CA PRO A 190 11.70 19.00 31.92
C PRO A 190 10.98 20.36 31.82
N THR A 191 9.65 20.33 31.70
CA THR A 191 8.82 21.54 31.59
C THR A 191 9.00 22.50 32.76
N ASP A 192 9.30 21.97 33.95
CA ASP A 192 9.53 22.74 35.18
C ASP A 192 10.76 23.67 35.09
N TYR A 193 11.74 23.34 34.25
CA TYR A 193 12.88 24.21 33.97
C TYR A 193 12.62 25.21 32.85
N SER A 194 11.54 25.04 32.10
CA SER A 194 11.14 25.92 30.98
C SER A 194 10.10 26.95 31.40
N THR A 195 9.57 26.88 32.63
CA THR A 195 8.66 27.90 33.16
C THR A 195 9.44 29.13 33.62
N PRO A 196 9.08 30.34 33.17
CA PRO A 196 9.67 31.58 33.68
C PRO A 196 9.51 31.71 35.20
N SER A 197 10.46 32.37 35.85
CA SER A 197 10.35 32.72 37.28
C SER A 197 9.09 33.58 37.50
N PRO A 198 8.39 33.46 38.65
CA PRO A 198 7.23 34.29 38.98
C PRO A 198 7.49 35.80 38.88
N ASP A 199 8.73 36.23 39.14
CA ASP A 199 9.14 37.64 39.10
C ASP A 199 9.71 38.09 37.74
N ALA A 200 9.76 37.20 36.74
CA ALA A 200 10.28 37.54 35.43
C ALA A 200 9.25 38.39 34.65
N PRO A 201 9.65 39.51 34.01
CA PRO A 201 8.75 40.31 33.20
C PRO A 201 8.35 39.52 31.94
N MET A 202 7.11 39.07 31.88
CA MET A 202 6.53 38.44 30.70
C MET A 202 5.79 39.47 29.85
N PRO A 203 5.87 39.40 28.51
CA PRO A 203 5.05 40.24 27.65
C PRO A 203 3.57 39.91 27.89
N GLU A 204 2.75 40.94 28.07
CA GLU A 204 1.31 40.77 28.23
C GLU A 204 0.74 40.12 26.96
N VAL A 205 0.23 38.90 27.09
CA VAL A 205 -0.45 38.21 25.99
C VAL A 205 -1.81 38.85 25.84
N VAL A 206 -1.88 39.94 25.06
CA VAL A 206 -3.13 40.58 24.71
C VAL A 206 -3.97 39.58 23.92
N LYS A 207 -4.99 39.01 24.58
CA LYS A 207 -6.00 38.19 23.92
C LYS A 207 -6.68 39.05 22.87
N LYS A 208 -6.37 38.83 21.59
CA LYS A 208 -7.08 39.48 20.49
C LYS A 208 -8.53 38.99 20.52
N SER A 209 -9.43 39.76 21.10
CA SER A 209 -10.86 39.54 20.95
C SER A 209 -11.17 39.63 19.45
N LYS A 210 -11.77 38.59 18.87
CA LYS A 210 -12.33 38.70 17.53
C LYS A 210 -13.38 39.82 17.59
N ARG A 211 -13.19 40.89 16.83
CA ARG A 211 -14.25 41.89 16.65
C ARG A 211 -15.47 41.14 16.11
N ALA A 212 -16.63 41.34 16.73
CA ALA A 212 -17.87 40.81 16.19
C ALA A 212 -17.96 41.25 14.72
N GLY A 213 -18.11 40.28 13.81
CA GLY A 213 -18.29 40.61 12.41
C GLY A 213 -19.63 41.29 12.26
N ASN A 214 -19.67 42.41 11.56
CA ASN A 214 -20.91 43.08 11.16
C ASN A 214 -21.60 42.24 10.08
N ARG A 215 -21.88 40.96 10.26
CA ARG A 215 -22.52 40.13 9.24
C ARG A 215 -23.84 39.63 9.77
N ASP A 216 -24.85 39.64 8.91
CA ASP A 216 -26.12 39.02 9.20
C ASP A 216 -25.95 37.49 9.31
N ILE A 217 -26.81 36.86 10.08
CA ILE A 217 -26.86 35.40 10.24
C ILE A 217 -27.31 34.75 8.92
N TYR A 218 -28.06 35.48 8.08
CA TYR A 218 -28.64 34.97 6.83
C TYR A 218 -27.97 35.51 5.55
N ASP A 219 -27.32 36.68 5.57
CA ASP A 219 -26.56 37.23 4.43
C ASP A 219 -25.05 37.37 4.75
N SER A 220 -24.22 37.06 3.76
CA SER A 220 -22.77 37.22 3.78
C SER A 220 -22.31 38.69 3.69
N LYS A 221 -23.23 39.61 3.36
CA LYS A 221 -22.96 41.05 3.29
C LYS A 221 -22.78 41.66 4.68
N PRO A 222 -21.93 42.70 4.80
CA PRO A 222 -21.80 43.41 6.05
C PRO A 222 -23.07 44.22 6.36
N LEU A 223 -23.62 44.07 7.57
CA LEU A 223 -24.66 44.90 8.15
C LEU A 223 -24.20 46.36 8.15
N HIS A 224 -25.11 47.25 7.79
CA HIS A 224 -24.88 48.69 7.82
C HIS A 224 -24.58 49.13 9.27
N PRO A 225 -23.60 50.02 9.52
CA PRO A 225 -23.20 50.41 10.89
C PRO A 225 -24.36 50.94 11.74
N ARG A 226 -25.35 51.64 11.14
CA ARG A 226 -26.56 52.10 11.85
C ARG A 226 -27.46 50.98 12.37
N CYS A 227 -27.47 49.82 11.71
CA CYS A 227 -28.18 48.65 12.25
C CYS A 227 -27.54 48.16 13.56
N LEU A 228 -26.22 48.25 13.67
CA LEU A 228 -25.49 47.88 14.89
C LEU A 228 -25.76 48.87 16.04
N GLU A 229 -26.14 50.10 15.71
CA GLU A 229 -26.53 51.15 16.66
C GLU A 229 -28.01 51.05 17.07
N GLY A 230 -28.76 50.08 16.53
CA GLY A 230 -30.15 49.77 16.91
C GLY A 230 -31.23 50.33 16.00
N GLU A 231 -30.87 50.96 14.87
CA GLU A 231 -31.84 51.45 13.90
C GLU A 231 -32.32 50.30 12.98
N THR A 232 -33.51 49.77 13.26
CA THR A 232 -34.08 48.60 12.58
C THR A 232 -34.37 48.81 11.10
N GLU A 233 -34.46 50.06 10.63
CA GLU A 233 -34.69 50.40 9.22
C GLU A 233 -33.49 50.06 8.32
N TYR A 234 -32.29 49.98 8.89
CA TYR A 234 -31.05 49.73 8.16
C TYR A 234 -30.54 48.28 8.31
N CYS A 235 -31.38 47.38 8.83
CA CYS A 235 -31.03 45.98 9.10
C CYS A 235 -31.46 44.99 8.00
N ASN A 236 -32.06 45.46 6.90
CA ASN A 236 -32.48 44.64 5.75
C ASN A 236 -31.45 44.64 4.62
#